data_AF-A0A925A5T6-F1
#
_entry.id   AF-A0A925A5T6-F1
#
_cell.length_a   1.000
_cell.length_b   1.000
_cell.length_c   1.000
_cell.angle_alpha   90.00
_cell.angle_beta   90.00
_cell.angle_gamma   90.00
#
_symmetry.space_group_name_H-M   'P 1'
#
loop_
_entity.id
_entity.type
_entity.pdbx_description
1 polymer ?
#
loop_
_entity_poly.entity_id
_entity_poly.type
_entity_poly.pdbx_seq_one_letter_code
_entity_poly.pdbx_strand_id
1 'polypeptide(L)'
;MTPTYKEIIKEIGAQIKARKKLLILRTLTIMWPVLLAILASYGATQVYGKEYIQAIVFSFPTILYIIAYTVLAFIYIIVVSFIFEIEKRIWIDSFFDKKEISSSASWKLAKKLLWPAIVFRFNIFFKYYFTPLVLMLVIIFSPLIAYKNFDTFLTPNIIYIYGGIVLISIIAFFIYNYYLRIKLRFSWFVFLDMYKGGTIPTHSIYEKMDLLNVTAKSEGFKKALILTVGVETIGAITNQLVVIMTEGIKAVSMGIPGIGQAGKMLGDITQVYGQALVRQVTSYAEIVSIYILYRTAHEQTFGKEQEVNEYMYGNNNTI
;
A
#
# COMPACT_ATOMS: atom_id res chain seq x y z
N MET A 1 -14.80 -8.14 -23.79
CA MET A 1 -15.83 -8.85 -22.98
C MET A 1 -15.56 -8.59 -21.50
N THR A 2 -16.57 -8.53 -20.61
CA THR A 2 -16.32 -8.32 -19.18
C THR A 2 -15.77 -9.60 -18.54
N PRO A 3 -14.60 -9.57 -17.87
CA PRO A 3 -13.99 -10.77 -17.31
C PRO A 3 -14.83 -11.34 -16.16
N THR A 4 -14.94 -12.67 -16.10
CA THR A 4 -15.63 -13.37 -15.03
C THR A 4 -14.77 -13.49 -13.77
N TYR A 5 -15.42 -13.63 -12.61
CA TYR A 5 -14.76 -13.75 -11.31
C TYR A 5 -13.69 -14.86 -11.26
N LYS A 6 -13.98 -16.01 -11.89
CA LYS A 6 -13.06 -17.15 -11.97
C LYS A 6 -11.80 -16.83 -12.78
N GLU A 7 -11.92 -16.03 -13.84
CA GLU A 7 -10.78 -15.58 -14.66
C GLU A 7 -9.91 -14.62 -13.86
N ILE A 8 -10.51 -13.66 -13.15
CA ILE A 8 -9.79 -12.72 -12.28
C ILE A 8 -8.97 -13.46 -11.22
N ILE A 9 -9.57 -14.41 -10.49
CA ILE A 9 -8.83 -15.22 -9.50
C ILE A 9 -7.70 -16.02 -10.15
N LYS A 10 -7.97 -16.64 -11.31
CA LYS A 10 -6.98 -17.46 -12.01
C LYS A 10 -5.77 -16.62 -12.41
N GLU A 11 -5.99 -15.40 -12.91
CA GLU A 11 -4.94 -14.45 -13.27
C GLU A 11 -4.17 -13.96 -12.04
N ILE A 12 -4.85 -13.62 -10.95
CA ILE A 12 -4.22 -13.28 -9.66
C ILE A 12 -3.33 -14.42 -9.18
N GLY A 13 -3.83 -15.66 -9.20
CA GLY A 13 -3.07 -16.85 -8.78
C GLY A 13 -1.85 -17.10 -9.64
N ALA A 14 -1.96 -16.96 -10.96
CA ALA A 14 -0.84 -17.08 -11.89
C ALA A 14 0.24 -16.01 -11.62
N GLN A 15 -0.17 -14.77 -11.38
CA GLN A 15 0.70 -13.63 -11.08
C GLN A 15 1.44 -13.82 -9.74
N ILE A 16 0.72 -14.19 -8.69
CA ILE A 16 1.33 -14.46 -7.37
C ILE A 16 2.33 -15.62 -7.50
N LYS A 17 1.97 -16.70 -8.19
CA LYS A 17 2.87 -17.86 -8.38
C LYS A 17 4.14 -17.47 -9.13
N ALA A 18 4.03 -16.65 -10.18
CA ALA A 18 5.17 -16.17 -10.97
C ALA A 18 6.11 -15.25 -10.16
N ARG A 19 5.58 -14.47 -9.21
CA ARG A 19 6.34 -13.45 -8.47
C ARG A 19 6.58 -13.78 -7.00
N LYS A 20 6.18 -14.96 -6.50
CA LYS A 20 6.27 -15.35 -5.08
C LYS A 20 7.65 -15.11 -4.46
N LYS A 21 8.73 -15.49 -5.16
CA LYS A 21 10.11 -15.36 -4.66
C LYS A 21 10.50 -13.89 -4.53
N LEU A 22 10.07 -13.06 -5.49
CA LEU A 22 10.34 -11.63 -5.47
C LEU A 22 9.51 -10.91 -4.39
N LEU A 23 8.24 -11.29 -4.20
CA LEU A 23 7.40 -10.80 -3.10
C LEU A 23 8.04 -11.07 -1.73
N ILE A 24 8.55 -12.28 -1.51
CA ILE A 24 9.30 -12.66 -0.30
C ILE A 24 10.55 -11.80 -0.14
N LEU A 25 11.42 -11.76 -1.16
CA LEU A 25 12.69 -11.03 -1.11
C LEU A 25 12.49 -9.53 -0.83
N ARG A 26 11.51 -8.91 -1.50
CA ARG A 26 11.21 -7.48 -1.34
C ARG A 26 10.55 -7.17 -0.01
N THR A 27 9.69 -8.06 0.49
CA THR A 27 9.14 -7.93 1.86
C THR A 27 10.27 -7.95 2.89
N LEU A 28 11.26 -8.85 2.72
CA LEU A 28 12.44 -8.88 3.58
C LEU A 28 13.27 -7.59 3.46
N THR A 29 13.42 -7.07 2.23
CA THR A 29 14.11 -5.79 1.96
C THR A 29 13.41 -4.58 2.61
N ILE A 30 12.09 -4.64 2.80
CA ILE A 30 11.34 -3.61 3.53
C ILE A 30 11.52 -3.80 5.05
N MET A 31 11.43 -5.04 5.52
CA MET A 31 11.34 -5.35 6.95
C MET A 31 12.69 -5.49 7.65
N TRP A 32 13.81 -5.59 6.95
CA TRP A 32 15.11 -5.84 7.59
C TRP A 32 15.47 -4.85 8.73
N PRO A 33 15.12 -3.54 8.70
CA PRO A 33 15.41 -2.68 9.85
C PRO A 33 14.62 -3.13 11.09
N VAL A 34 13.34 -3.47 10.92
CA VAL A 34 12.52 -3.99 12.02
C VAL A 34 13.08 -5.32 12.55
N LEU A 35 13.48 -6.21 11.65
CA LEU A 35 14.09 -7.48 12.03
C LEU A 35 15.41 -7.30 12.79
N LEU A 36 16.26 -6.36 12.36
CA LEU A 36 17.48 -6.02 13.08
C LEU A 36 17.18 -5.43 14.46
N ALA A 37 16.17 -4.57 14.60
CA ALA A 37 15.78 -4.04 15.89
C ALA A 37 15.35 -5.15 16.86
N ILE A 38 14.59 -6.14 16.38
CA ILE A 38 14.19 -7.31 17.17
C ILE A 38 15.42 -8.13 17.59
N LEU A 39 16.34 -8.41 16.65
CA LEU A 39 17.56 -9.16 16.92
C LEU A 39 18.49 -8.43 17.91
N ALA A 40 18.67 -7.12 17.72
CA ALA A 40 19.49 -6.28 18.60
C ALA A 40 18.91 -6.21 20.01
N SER A 41 17.59 -6.05 20.13
CA SER A 41 16.88 -6.03 21.43
C SER A 41 17.02 -7.36 22.15
N TYR A 42 16.92 -8.48 21.42
CA TYR A 42 17.12 -9.81 21.97
C TYR A 42 18.56 -10.03 22.43
N GLY A 43 19.55 -9.69 21.58
CA GLY A 43 20.97 -9.81 21.90
C GLY A 43 21.36 -8.99 23.14
N ALA A 44 20.87 -7.75 23.22
CA ALA A 44 21.06 -6.92 24.41
C ALA A 44 20.50 -7.61 25.66
N THR A 45 19.29 -8.18 25.58
CA THR A 45 18.61 -8.87 26.69
C THR A 45 19.39 -10.07 27.21
N GLN A 46 20.07 -10.81 26.34
CA GLN A 46 20.91 -11.94 26.74
C GLN A 46 22.21 -11.51 27.43
N VAL A 47 22.85 -10.44 26.94
CA VAL A 47 24.19 -10.03 27.41
C VAL A 47 24.13 -9.28 28.73
N TYR A 48 23.12 -8.42 28.90
CA TYR A 48 23.12 -7.44 29.98
C TYR A 48 22.04 -7.69 31.06
N GLY A 49 21.08 -8.59 30.83
CA GLY A 49 19.94 -8.77 31.72
C GLY A 49 18.92 -7.62 31.64
N LYS A 50 17.66 -7.89 31.99
CA LYS A 50 16.54 -6.94 31.75
C LYS A 50 16.67 -5.63 32.54
N GLU A 51 17.15 -5.69 33.77
CA GLU A 51 17.21 -4.53 34.69
C GLU A 51 18.29 -3.52 34.26
N TYR A 52 19.45 -4.01 33.83
CA TYR A 52 20.54 -3.17 33.32
C TYR A 52 20.17 -2.51 31.98
N ILE A 53 19.43 -3.22 31.12
CA ILE A 53 18.95 -2.66 29.86
C ILE A 53 17.91 -1.58 30.10
N GLN A 54 16.99 -1.77 31.05
CA GLN A 54 16.05 -0.70 31.40
C GLN A 54 16.81 0.54 31.88
N ALA A 55 17.80 0.39 32.76
CA ALA A 55 18.62 1.51 33.22
C ALA A 55 19.40 2.22 32.08
N ILE A 56 19.96 1.46 31.12
CA ILE A 56 20.68 2.01 29.97
C ILE A 56 19.75 2.62 28.92
N VAL A 57 18.62 2.00 28.61
CA VAL A 57 17.64 2.48 27.63
C VAL A 57 17.07 3.84 28.06
N PHE A 58 16.96 4.10 29.36
CA PHE A 58 16.56 5.41 29.88
C PHE A 58 17.72 6.42 30.03
N SER A 59 18.94 6.04 29.68
CA SER A 59 20.05 7.00 29.61
C SER A 59 19.88 7.91 28.38
N PHE A 60 20.14 9.20 28.57
CA PHE A 60 19.95 10.22 27.52
C PHE A 60 20.64 9.88 26.18
N PRO A 61 21.90 9.38 26.15
CA PRO A 61 22.53 8.99 24.88
C PRO A 61 21.82 7.84 24.17
N THR A 62 21.40 6.81 24.89
CA THR A 62 20.75 5.63 24.30
C THR A 62 19.38 5.95 23.73
N ILE A 63 18.60 6.82 24.39
CA ILE A 63 17.31 7.30 23.86
C ILE A 63 17.51 8.00 22.51
N LEU A 64 18.51 8.89 22.40
CA LEU A 64 18.79 9.59 21.14
C LEU A 64 19.16 8.62 20.01
N TYR A 65 19.96 7.59 20.29
CA TYR A 65 20.28 6.55 19.29
C TYR A 65 19.04 5.76 18.85
N ILE A 66 18.16 5.40 19.79
CA ILE A 66 16.91 4.70 19.48
C ILE A 66 16.02 5.58 18.60
N ILE A 67 15.82 6.84 18.96
CA ILE A 67 15.02 7.79 18.18
C ILE A 67 15.60 7.96 16.78
N ALA A 68 16.91 8.22 16.67
CA ALA A 68 17.58 8.39 15.38
C ALA A 68 17.44 7.14 14.50
N TYR A 69 17.64 5.94 15.07
CA TYR A 69 17.44 4.69 14.37
C TYR A 69 15.99 4.52 13.91
N THR A 70 15.01 4.77 14.78
CA THR A 70 13.58 4.66 14.45
C THR A 70 13.20 5.60 13.32
N VAL A 71 13.66 6.86 13.35
CA VAL A 71 13.39 7.83 12.28
C VAL A 71 13.99 7.37 10.95
N LEU A 72 15.25 6.92 10.95
CA LEU A 72 15.90 6.42 9.74
C LEU A 72 15.23 5.15 9.19
N ALA A 73 14.91 4.20 10.06
CA ALA A 73 14.19 2.98 9.70
C ALA A 73 12.80 3.30 9.12
N PHE A 74 12.09 4.26 9.71
CA PHE A 74 10.78 4.70 9.24
C PHE A 74 10.85 5.33 7.85
N ILE A 75 11.78 6.26 7.63
CA ILE A 75 12.01 6.87 6.31
C ILE A 75 12.37 5.80 5.27
N TYR A 76 13.28 4.89 5.63
CA TYR A 76 13.67 3.78 4.76
C TYR A 76 12.47 2.91 4.37
N ILE A 77 11.65 2.48 5.34
CA ILE A 77 10.47 1.65 5.11
C ILE A 77 9.50 2.36 4.16
N ILE A 78 9.24 3.65 4.35
CA ILE A 78 8.37 4.43 3.48
C ILE A 78 8.89 4.44 2.04
N VAL A 79 10.16 4.80 1.85
CA VAL A 79 10.76 4.94 0.51
C VAL A 79 10.80 3.60 -0.21
N VAL A 80 11.29 2.55 0.44
CA VAL A 80 11.42 1.22 -0.17
C VAL A 80 10.06 0.58 -0.41
N SER A 81 9.08 0.77 0.49
CA SER A 81 7.71 0.31 0.25
C SER A 81 7.09 1.02 -0.94
N PHE A 82 7.34 2.32 -1.11
CA PHE A 82 6.82 3.08 -2.25
C PHE A 82 7.47 2.65 -3.58
N ILE A 83 8.78 2.40 -3.60
CA ILE A 83 9.46 1.81 -4.77
C ILE A 83 8.84 0.45 -5.09
N PHE A 84 8.60 -0.38 -4.06
CA PHE A 84 8.02 -1.70 -4.26
C PHE A 84 6.58 -1.66 -4.78
N GLU A 85 5.78 -0.70 -4.32
CA GLU A 85 4.45 -0.42 -4.88
C GLU A 85 4.50 -0.10 -6.38
N ILE A 86 5.50 0.67 -6.83
CA ILE A 86 5.72 0.95 -8.26
C ILE A 86 6.15 -0.34 -8.99
N GLU A 87 7.11 -1.08 -8.44
CA GLU A 87 7.61 -2.34 -9.01
C GLU A 87 6.47 -3.36 -9.22
N LYS A 88 5.56 -3.49 -8.25
CA LYS A 88 4.36 -4.35 -8.37
C LYS A 88 3.50 -3.97 -9.57
N ARG A 89 3.31 -2.68 -9.83
CA ARG A 89 2.51 -2.20 -10.98
C ARG A 89 3.21 -2.48 -12.30
N ILE A 90 4.53 -2.25 -12.37
CA ILE A 90 5.37 -2.60 -13.53
C ILE A 90 5.27 -4.11 -13.84
N TRP A 91 5.34 -4.98 -12.83
CA TRP A 91 5.26 -6.42 -13.05
C TRP A 91 3.94 -6.86 -13.66
N ILE A 92 2.85 -6.22 -13.25
CA ILE A 92 1.50 -6.52 -13.72
C ILE A 92 1.38 -6.03 -15.16
N ASP A 93 1.71 -4.77 -15.39
CA ASP A 93 1.71 -4.12 -16.70
C ASP A 93 2.53 -4.92 -17.73
N SER A 94 3.79 -5.22 -17.39
CA SER A 94 4.70 -5.96 -18.27
C SER A 94 4.26 -7.40 -18.54
N PHE A 95 3.61 -8.05 -17.57
CA PHE A 95 3.10 -9.41 -17.75
C PHE A 95 1.99 -9.44 -18.81
N PHE A 96 1.07 -8.49 -18.75
CA PHE A 96 -0.02 -8.39 -19.72
C PHE A 96 0.46 -7.88 -21.08
N ASP A 97 1.50 -7.04 -21.10
CA ASP A 97 2.23 -6.66 -22.33
C ASP A 97 3.08 -7.80 -22.94
N LYS A 98 3.16 -8.96 -22.27
CA LYS A 98 4.05 -10.08 -22.65
C LYS A 98 5.52 -9.64 -22.79
N LYS A 99 5.95 -8.64 -22.01
CA LYS A 99 7.33 -8.17 -21.95
C LYS A 99 8.02 -8.83 -20.76
N GLU A 100 9.06 -9.62 -21.04
CA GLU A 100 9.88 -10.22 -20.00
C GLU A 100 10.83 -9.18 -19.41
N ILE A 101 10.54 -8.73 -18.19
CA ILE A 101 11.41 -7.83 -17.43
C ILE A 101 12.09 -8.59 -16.31
N SER A 102 13.41 -8.47 -16.24
CA SER A 102 14.20 -9.04 -15.15
C SER A 102 13.93 -8.32 -13.82
N SER A 103 14.19 -9.00 -12.71
CA SER A 103 14.03 -8.40 -11.36
C SER A 103 14.89 -7.16 -11.15
N SER A 104 16.11 -7.14 -11.70
CA SER A 104 17.00 -5.97 -11.61
C SER A 104 16.51 -4.81 -12.47
N ALA A 105 16.03 -5.08 -13.68
CA ALA A 105 15.49 -4.05 -14.58
C ALA A 105 14.21 -3.43 -14.02
N SER A 106 13.27 -4.25 -13.52
CA SER A 106 12.04 -3.75 -12.90
C SER A 106 12.30 -2.89 -11.66
N TRP A 107 13.26 -3.27 -10.81
CA TRP A 107 13.67 -2.46 -9.65
C TRP A 107 14.35 -1.15 -10.05
N LYS A 108 15.20 -1.16 -11.09
CA LYS A 108 15.84 0.06 -11.61
C LYS A 108 14.79 1.00 -12.19
N LEU A 109 13.82 0.48 -12.93
CA LEU A 109 12.71 1.25 -13.48
C LEU A 109 11.83 1.84 -12.36
N ALA A 110 11.50 1.04 -11.34
CA ALA A 110 10.74 1.52 -10.19
C ALA A 110 11.44 2.67 -9.45
N LYS A 111 12.78 2.58 -9.27
CA LYS A 111 13.58 3.67 -8.71
C LYS A 111 13.61 4.90 -9.59
N LYS A 112 13.71 4.75 -10.92
CA LYS A 112 13.65 5.86 -11.88
C LYS A 112 12.29 6.57 -11.82
N LEU A 113 11.21 5.82 -11.62
CA LEU A 113 9.84 6.34 -11.50
C LEU A 113 9.51 6.93 -10.13
N LEU A 114 10.37 6.78 -9.12
CA LEU A 114 10.13 7.25 -7.76
C LEU A 114 9.72 8.73 -7.72
N TRP A 115 10.55 9.61 -8.29
CA TRP A 115 10.28 11.05 -8.27
C TRP A 115 9.08 11.47 -9.11
N PRO A 116 8.95 11.03 -10.38
CA PRO A 116 7.74 11.29 -11.17
C PRO A 116 6.46 10.83 -10.47
N ALA A 117 6.50 9.67 -9.83
CA ALA A 117 5.36 9.13 -9.08
C ALA A 117 5.04 9.94 -7.82
N ILE A 118 6.04 10.41 -7.08
CA ILE A 118 5.84 11.30 -5.92
C ILE A 118 5.17 12.60 -6.36
N VAL A 119 5.67 13.24 -7.41
CA VAL A 119 5.09 14.48 -7.96
C VAL A 119 3.64 14.25 -8.38
N PHE A 120 3.38 13.15 -9.09
CA PHE A 120 2.03 12.75 -9.47
C PHE A 120 1.08 12.57 -8.26
N ARG A 121 1.55 11.86 -7.22
CA ARG A 121 0.79 11.64 -5.99
C ARG A 121 0.54 12.94 -5.23
N PHE A 122 1.52 13.83 -5.21
CA PHE A 122 1.39 15.15 -4.61
C PHE A 122 0.31 15.97 -5.34
N ASN A 123 0.30 15.97 -6.67
CA ASN A 123 -0.74 16.66 -7.44
C ASN A 123 -2.14 16.09 -7.18
N ILE A 124 -2.28 14.76 -7.06
CA ILE A 124 -3.53 14.12 -6.64
C ILE A 124 -3.93 14.57 -5.22
N PHE A 125 -2.97 14.62 -4.29
CA PHE A 125 -3.21 15.05 -2.92
C PHE A 125 -3.75 16.48 -2.86
N PHE A 126 -3.11 17.44 -3.53
CA PHE A 126 -3.58 18.83 -3.55
C PHE A 126 -4.93 18.99 -4.22
N LYS A 127 -5.19 18.27 -5.32
CA LYS A 127 -6.46 18.37 -6.04
C LYS A 127 -7.64 17.77 -5.29
N TYR A 128 -7.44 16.63 -4.61
CA TYR A 128 -8.55 15.83 -4.07
C TYR A 128 -8.57 15.69 -2.55
N TYR A 129 -7.42 15.69 -1.88
CA TYR A 129 -7.33 15.37 -0.45
C TYR A 129 -7.07 16.58 0.44
N PHE A 130 -6.35 17.59 -0.07
CA PHE A 130 -5.91 18.74 0.73
C PHE A 130 -7.09 19.54 1.30
N THR A 131 -7.98 20.03 0.43
CA THR A 131 -9.15 20.83 0.86
C THR A 131 -10.04 20.12 1.89
N PRO A 132 -10.51 18.88 1.68
CA PRO A 132 -11.36 18.21 2.66
C PRO A 132 -10.62 17.91 3.97
N LEU A 133 -9.31 17.63 3.92
CA LEU A 133 -8.50 17.44 5.12
C LEU A 133 -8.37 18.75 5.92
N VAL A 134 -8.09 19.88 5.26
CA VAL A 134 -8.03 21.20 5.90
C VAL A 134 -9.38 21.55 6.52
N LEU A 135 -10.50 21.33 5.81
CA LEU A 135 -11.84 21.56 6.34
C LEU A 135 -12.11 20.70 7.59
N MET A 136 -11.74 19.42 7.56
CA MET A 136 -11.89 18.52 8.70
C MET A 136 -11.08 19.01 9.91
N LEU A 137 -9.83 19.44 9.71
CA LEU A 137 -8.99 20.00 10.77
C LEU A 137 -9.59 21.28 11.34
N VAL A 138 -10.06 22.19 10.49
CA VAL A 138 -10.73 23.43 10.94
C VAL A 138 -11.96 23.11 11.78
N ILE A 139 -12.78 22.14 11.37
CA ILE A 139 -13.95 21.71 12.14
C ILE A 139 -13.50 21.21 13.51
N ILE A 140 -12.58 20.22 13.57
CA ILE A 140 -12.10 19.60 14.82
C ILE A 140 -11.45 20.60 15.78
N PHE A 141 -10.69 21.56 15.25
CA PHE A 141 -9.94 22.53 16.04
C PHE A 141 -10.67 23.86 16.28
N SER A 142 -11.83 24.08 15.65
CA SER A 142 -12.62 25.30 15.85
C SER A 142 -12.94 25.65 17.31
N PRO A 143 -13.14 24.69 18.25
CA PRO A 143 -13.34 25.02 19.66
C PRO A 143 -12.10 25.60 20.35
N LEU A 144 -10.89 25.17 19.93
CA LEU A 144 -9.65 25.75 20.44
C LEU A 144 -9.46 27.18 19.96
N ILE A 145 -9.99 27.53 18.79
CA ILE A 145 -9.96 28.90 18.25
C ILE A 145 -11.02 29.77 18.96
N ALA A 146 -12.15 29.19 19.36
CA ALA A 146 -13.22 29.86 20.11
C ALA A 146 -12.90 30.08 21.61
N TYR A 147 -11.65 29.86 22.03
CA TYR A 147 -11.19 29.86 23.42
C TYR A 147 -11.54 31.12 24.23
N LYS A 148 -11.75 32.27 23.58
CA LYS A 148 -12.21 33.49 24.28
C LYS A 148 -13.61 33.39 24.90
N ASN A 149 -14.44 32.45 24.46
CA ASN A 149 -15.80 32.22 24.97
C ASN A 149 -15.98 30.79 25.54
N PHE A 150 -14.92 30.23 26.13
CA PHE A 150 -14.87 28.83 26.53
C PHE A 150 -16.01 28.42 27.48
N ASP A 151 -16.42 29.31 28.39
CA ASP A 151 -17.51 29.07 29.34
C ASP A 151 -18.87 28.88 28.65
N THR A 152 -19.11 29.58 27.53
CA THR A 152 -20.33 29.39 26.73
C THR A 152 -20.29 28.07 25.97
N PHE A 153 -19.10 27.67 25.49
CA PHE A 153 -18.88 26.46 24.69
C PHE A 153 -19.02 25.15 25.50
N LEU A 154 -18.83 25.21 26.82
CA LEU A 154 -19.00 24.09 27.74
C LEU A 154 -20.46 23.83 28.16
N THR A 155 -21.42 24.61 27.64
CA THR A 155 -22.83 24.30 27.88
C THR A 155 -23.16 22.95 27.22
N PRO A 156 -23.83 22.01 27.91
CA PRO A 156 -24.05 20.65 27.40
C PRO A 156 -24.66 20.62 25.99
N ASN A 157 -25.59 21.54 25.70
CA ASN A 157 -26.23 21.66 24.40
C ASN A 157 -25.24 21.99 23.27
N ILE A 158 -24.28 22.90 23.50
CA ILE A 158 -23.28 23.28 22.50
C ILE A 158 -22.29 22.12 22.28
N ILE A 159 -21.90 21.42 23.35
CA ILE A 159 -21.05 20.22 23.25
C ILE A 159 -21.72 19.14 22.41
N TYR A 160 -23.01 18.84 22.62
CA TYR A 160 -23.72 17.82 21.85
C TYR A 160 -23.88 18.20 20.37
N ILE A 161 -24.24 19.45 20.09
CA ILE A 161 -24.37 19.96 18.70
C ILE A 161 -23.01 19.87 18.00
N TYR A 162 -21.95 20.34 18.63
CA TYR A 162 -20.60 20.30 18.06
C TYR A 162 -20.09 18.87 17.88
N GLY A 163 -20.29 18.00 18.88
CA GLY A 163 -19.98 16.57 18.77
C GLY A 163 -20.70 15.90 17.59
N GLY A 164 -21.97 16.26 17.37
CA GLY A 164 -22.74 15.86 16.19
C GLY A 164 -22.12 16.34 14.87
N ILE A 165 -21.69 17.60 14.79
CA ILE A 165 -21.02 18.16 13.60
C ILE A 165 -19.71 17.42 13.32
N VAL A 166 -18.88 17.17 14.34
CA VAL A 166 -17.63 16.42 14.19
C VAL A 166 -17.90 15.00 13.69
N LEU A 167 -18.88 14.31 14.27
CA LEU A 167 -19.23 12.94 13.87
C LEU A 167 -19.74 12.88 12.42
N ILE A 168 -20.65 13.78 12.04
CA ILE A 168 -21.13 13.90 10.65
C ILE A 168 -19.97 14.21 9.70
N SER A 169 -19.05 15.09 10.10
CA SER A 169 -17.87 15.45 9.29
C SER A 169 -16.92 14.27 9.10
N ILE A 170 -16.73 13.45 10.13
CA ILE A 170 -15.96 12.20 10.04
C ILE A 170 -16.63 11.24 9.06
N ILE A 171 -17.95 11.02 9.18
CA ILE A 171 -18.71 10.14 8.27
C ILE A 171 -18.62 10.66 6.83
N ALA A 172 -18.82 11.96 6.60
CA ALA A 172 -18.71 12.59 5.30
C ALA A 172 -17.29 12.42 4.72
N PHE A 173 -16.26 12.57 5.55
CA PHE A 173 -14.87 12.34 5.15
C PHE A 173 -14.64 10.87 4.73
N PHE A 174 -15.19 9.90 5.45
CA PHE A 174 -15.12 8.48 5.06
C PHE A 174 -15.83 8.20 3.73
N ILE A 175 -17.05 8.71 3.55
CA ILE A 175 -17.80 8.58 2.29
C ILE A 175 -17.03 9.21 1.12
N TYR A 176 -16.46 10.40 1.33
CA TYR A 176 -15.67 11.09 0.34
C TYR A 176 -14.39 10.31 -0.03
N ASN A 177 -13.68 9.74 0.96
CA ASN A 177 -12.51 8.90 0.70
C ASN A 177 -12.88 7.62 -0.07
N TYR A 178 -14.02 7.02 0.24
CA TYR A 178 -14.54 5.87 -0.52
C TYR A 178 -14.84 6.24 -1.98
N TYR A 179 -15.50 7.37 -2.20
CA TYR A 179 -15.73 7.93 -3.54
C TYR A 179 -14.40 8.17 -4.29
N LEU A 180 -13.41 8.80 -3.64
CA LEU A 180 -12.11 9.04 -4.26
C LEU A 180 -11.38 7.74 -4.59
N ARG A 181 -11.45 6.70 -3.74
CA ARG A 181 -10.87 5.38 -4.03
C ARG A 181 -11.41 4.81 -5.33
N ILE A 182 -12.72 4.94 -5.56
CA ILE A 182 -13.36 4.49 -6.81
C ILE A 182 -12.94 5.38 -7.98
N LYS A 183 -13.01 6.71 -7.84
CA LYS A 183 -12.68 7.66 -8.91
C LYS A 183 -11.23 7.56 -9.36
N LEU A 184 -10.31 7.36 -8.42
CA LEU A 184 -8.87 7.37 -8.64
C LEU A 184 -8.26 5.98 -8.89
N ARG A 185 -9.07 4.92 -8.96
CA ARG A 185 -8.56 3.53 -9.06
C ARG A 185 -7.62 3.29 -10.24
N PHE A 186 -7.88 3.91 -11.39
CA PHE A 186 -7.06 3.76 -12.61
C PHE A 186 -5.88 4.73 -12.70
N SER A 187 -5.77 5.68 -11.77
CA SER A 187 -4.80 6.79 -11.84
C SER A 187 -3.36 6.32 -12.05
N TRP A 188 -2.96 5.23 -11.39
CA TRP A 188 -1.63 4.66 -11.54
C TRP A 188 -1.34 4.07 -12.91
N PHE A 189 -2.30 3.33 -13.48
CA PHE A 189 -2.10 2.69 -14.77
C PHE A 189 -2.13 3.72 -15.90
N VAL A 190 -3.03 4.70 -15.81
CA VAL A 190 -3.01 5.87 -16.70
C VAL A 190 -1.67 6.62 -16.61
N PHE A 191 -1.13 6.81 -15.40
CA PHE A 191 0.18 7.41 -15.22
C PHE A 191 1.29 6.59 -15.89
N LEU A 192 1.29 5.26 -15.74
CA LEU A 192 2.26 4.38 -16.36
C LEU A 192 2.17 4.41 -17.89
N ASP A 193 0.98 4.29 -18.48
CA ASP A 193 0.78 4.34 -19.94
C ASP A 193 1.27 5.65 -20.55
N MET A 194 1.04 6.77 -19.86
CA MET A 194 1.36 8.11 -20.38
C MET A 194 2.81 8.52 -20.12
N TYR A 195 3.60 7.75 -19.36
CA TYR A 195 4.95 8.13 -18.98
C TYR A 195 5.94 8.03 -20.15
N LYS A 196 6.49 9.17 -20.57
CA LYS A 196 7.48 9.28 -21.67
C LYS A 196 8.82 9.87 -21.23
N GLY A 197 9.20 9.69 -19.96
CA GLY A 197 10.52 10.14 -19.46
C GLY A 197 10.60 11.57 -18.93
N GLY A 198 9.46 12.22 -18.71
CA GLY A 198 9.38 13.59 -18.19
C GLY A 198 8.14 13.83 -17.33
N THR A 199 7.88 15.08 -16.97
CA THR A 199 6.67 15.47 -16.23
C THR A 199 5.44 15.32 -17.10
N ILE A 200 4.54 14.40 -16.72
CA ILE A 200 3.26 14.23 -17.41
C ILE A 200 2.32 15.37 -16.98
N PRO A 201 1.70 16.11 -17.91
CA PRO A 201 0.68 17.09 -17.56
C PRO A 201 -0.46 16.37 -16.83
N THR A 202 -0.65 16.71 -15.56
CA THR A 202 -1.59 15.97 -14.70
C THR A 202 -3.04 16.13 -15.19
N HIS A 203 -3.33 17.21 -15.92
CA HIS A 203 -4.62 17.43 -16.57
C HIS A 203 -5.00 16.29 -17.52
N SER A 204 -4.10 15.88 -18.41
CA SER A 204 -4.35 14.83 -19.39
C SER A 204 -4.56 13.45 -18.73
N ILE A 205 -3.94 13.20 -17.57
CA ILE A 205 -4.22 12.01 -16.77
C ILE A 205 -5.67 12.04 -16.26
N TYR A 206 -6.13 13.20 -15.78
CA TYR A 206 -7.51 13.33 -15.28
C TYR A 206 -8.55 13.19 -16.39
N GLU A 207 -8.32 13.75 -17.57
CA GLU A 207 -9.21 13.59 -18.72
C GLU A 207 -9.34 12.12 -19.13
N LYS A 208 -8.21 11.41 -19.28
CA LYS A 208 -8.22 9.98 -19.61
C LYS A 208 -8.92 9.16 -18.51
N MET A 209 -8.73 9.50 -17.24
CA MET A 209 -9.44 8.86 -16.13
C MET A 209 -10.95 9.12 -16.14
N ASP A 210 -11.39 10.34 -16.44
CA ASP A 210 -12.81 10.68 -16.46
C ASP A 210 -13.51 9.92 -17.59
N LEU A 211 -12.89 9.82 -18.78
CA LEU A 211 -13.38 8.98 -19.89
C LEU A 211 -13.53 7.51 -19.47
N LEU A 212 -12.48 6.92 -18.88
CA LEU A 212 -12.51 5.53 -18.40
C LEU A 212 -13.58 5.32 -17.32
N ASN A 213 -13.80 6.30 -16.45
CA ASN A 213 -14.80 6.25 -15.41
C ASN A 213 -16.23 6.33 -15.94
N VAL A 214 -16.49 7.01 -17.06
CA VAL A 214 -17.82 7.03 -17.71
C VAL A 214 -18.17 5.65 -18.24
N THR A 215 -17.27 5.04 -19.01
CA THR A 215 -17.48 3.69 -19.59
C THR A 215 -17.66 2.63 -18.51
N ALA A 216 -16.90 2.76 -17.42
CA ALA A 216 -16.99 1.92 -16.25
C ALA A 216 -18.28 2.11 -15.40
N LYS A 217 -19.20 3.01 -15.75
CA LYS A 217 -20.50 3.12 -15.07
C LYS A 217 -21.55 2.13 -15.57
N SER A 218 -21.27 1.33 -16.62
CA SER A 218 -22.18 0.31 -17.13
C SER A 218 -22.54 -0.73 -16.06
N GLU A 219 -23.77 -1.26 -16.07
CA GLU A 219 -24.23 -2.23 -15.04
C GLU A 219 -23.40 -3.51 -15.01
N GLY A 220 -22.94 -3.99 -16.17
CA GLY A 220 -22.03 -5.13 -16.27
C GLY A 220 -20.68 -4.86 -15.61
N PHE A 221 -20.14 -3.64 -15.75
CA PHE A 221 -18.93 -3.21 -15.07
C PHE A 221 -19.15 -3.03 -13.57
N LYS A 222 -20.28 -2.46 -13.13
CA LYS A 222 -20.61 -2.33 -11.69
C LYS A 222 -20.75 -3.68 -10.99
N LYS A 223 -21.36 -4.68 -11.64
CA LYS A 223 -21.45 -6.06 -11.11
C LYS A 223 -20.07 -6.71 -11.03
N ALA A 224 -19.24 -6.58 -12.07
CA ALA A 224 -17.85 -7.04 -12.04
C ALA A 224 -17.03 -6.31 -10.97
N LEU A 225 -17.21 -5.00 -10.81
CA LEU A 225 -16.57 -4.15 -9.80
C LEU A 225 -17.00 -4.56 -8.38
N ILE A 226 -18.28 -4.80 -8.11
CA ILE A 226 -18.76 -5.26 -6.78
C ILE A 226 -18.26 -6.68 -6.47
N LEU A 227 -18.13 -7.54 -7.48
CA LEU A 227 -17.52 -8.87 -7.33
C LEU A 227 -15.99 -8.82 -7.16
N THR A 228 -15.32 -7.79 -7.69
CA THR A 228 -13.86 -7.59 -7.63
C THR A 228 -13.42 -6.76 -6.42
N VAL A 229 -14.28 -5.85 -5.97
CA VAL A 229 -14.18 -5.03 -4.76
C VAL A 229 -14.91 -5.70 -3.58
N GLY A 230 -15.53 -6.87 -3.80
CA GLY A 230 -16.13 -7.73 -2.79
C GLY A 230 -15.05 -8.30 -1.88
N VAL A 231 -14.70 -7.49 -0.89
CA VAL A 231 -13.66 -7.56 0.15
C VAL A 231 -13.48 -8.90 0.89
N GLU A 232 -14.27 -9.94 0.63
CA GLU A 232 -14.16 -11.25 1.31
C GLU A 232 -13.35 -12.30 0.55
N THR A 233 -13.24 -12.21 -0.78
CA THR A 233 -12.53 -13.26 -1.54
C THR A 233 -11.03 -13.07 -1.64
N ILE A 234 -10.55 -11.83 -1.49
CA ILE A 234 -9.15 -11.59 -1.15
C ILE A 234 -8.87 -12.12 0.26
N GLY A 235 -9.84 -12.02 1.19
CA GLY A 235 -9.78 -12.68 2.50
C GLY A 235 -9.63 -14.20 2.41
N ALA A 236 -10.30 -14.88 1.48
CA ALA A 236 -10.16 -16.32 1.24
C ALA A 236 -8.78 -16.73 0.68
N ILE A 237 -8.24 -15.97 -0.28
CA ILE A 237 -6.87 -16.16 -0.80
C ILE A 237 -5.84 -15.86 0.31
N THR A 238 -6.10 -14.84 1.12
CA THR A 238 -5.26 -14.44 2.25
C THR A 238 -5.29 -15.50 3.35
N ASN A 239 -6.44 -16.12 3.63
CA ASN A 239 -6.57 -17.22 4.59
C ASN A 239 -5.88 -18.51 4.10
N GLN A 240 -5.93 -18.84 2.80
CA GLN A 240 -5.16 -19.97 2.26
C GLN A 240 -3.64 -19.76 2.33
N LEU A 241 -3.17 -18.52 2.13
CA LEU A 241 -1.76 -18.17 2.32
C LEU A 241 -1.34 -18.17 3.80
N VAL A 242 -2.24 -17.75 4.70
CA VAL A 242 -2.06 -17.86 6.15
C VAL A 242 -1.94 -19.33 6.57
N VAL A 243 -2.75 -20.26 6.04
CA VAL A 243 -2.65 -21.69 6.35
C VAL A 243 -1.32 -22.28 5.86
N ILE A 244 -0.94 -22.03 4.59
CA ILE A 244 0.32 -22.58 4.03
C ILE A 244 1.56 -22.04 4.77
N MET A 245 1.56 -20.77 5.18
CA MET A 245 2.69 -20.19 5.92
C MET A 245 2.68 -20.61 7.39
N THR A 246 1.53 -20.59 8.06
CA THR A 246 1.42 -21.00 9.47
C THR A 246 1.74 -22.49 9.65
N GLU A 247 1.41 -23.35 8.69
CA GLU A 247 1.76 -24.78 8.71
C GLU A 247 3.25 -25.02 8.44
N GLY A 248 3.86 -24.30 7.50
CA GLY A 248 5.31 -24.37 7.26
C GLY A 248 6.16 -23.92 8.46
N ILE A 249 5.61 -23.01 9.27
CA ILE A 249 6.27 -22.46 10.47
C ILE A 249 6.02 -23.32 11.71
N LYS A 250 4.80 -23.88 11.87
CA LYS A 250 4.51 -24.87 12.92
C LYS A 250 5.46 -26.07 12.84
N ALA A 251 5.79 -26.52 11.64
CA ALA A 251 6.76 -27.60 11.40
C ALA A 251 8.18 -27.28 11.91
N VAL A 252 8.60 -26.00 11.92
CA VAL A 252 9.92 -25.58 12.41
C VAL A 252 9.89 -25.32 13.92
N SER A 253 8.78 -24.82 14.48
CA SER A 253 8.65 -24.55 15.91
C SER A 253 8.40 -25.79 16.78
N MET A 254 7.93 -26.91 16.20
CA MET A 254 7.57 -28.12 16.95
C MET A 254 8.74 -29.11 17.16
N GLY A 255 9.94 -28.83 16.67
CA GLY A 255 11.01 -29.83 16.57
C GLY A 255 12.04 -29.91 17.70
N ILE A 256 12.19 -28.92 18.59
CA ILE A 256 13.35 -28.92 19.53
C ILE A 256 12.95 -28.39 20.93
N PRO A 257 12.78 -29.26 21.94
CA PRO A 257 12.58 -28.87 23.34
C PRO A 257 13.92 -28.39 23.92
N GLY A 258 14.01 -27.10 24.25
CA GLY A 258 15.22 -26.46 24.80
C GLY A 258 15.39 -24.98 24.41
N ILE A 259 14.57 -24.49 23.46
CA ILE A 259 14.69 -23.15 22.86
C ILE A 259 13.58 -22.20 23.37
N GLY A 260 13.44 -22.01 24.68
CA GLY A 260 12.34 -21.18 25.22
C GLY A 260 12.39 -19.70 24.77
N GLN A 261 13.57 -19.09 24.74
CA GLN A 261 13.73 -17.67 24.38
C GLN A 261 14.06 -17.46 22.89
N ALA A 262 14.93 -18.29 22.29
CA ALA A 262 15.18 -18.22 20.85
C ALA A 262 13.98 -18.69 20.01
N GLY A 263 13.12 -19.59 20.55
CA GLY A 263 11.86 -19.98 19.93
C GLY A 263 10.84 -18.85 19.95
N LYS A 264 10.81 -18.07 21.04
CA LYS A 264 10.01 -16.84 21.11
C LYS A 264 10.49 -15.78 20.11
N MET A 265 11.80 -15.54 20.01
CA MET A 265 12.38 -14.62 19.03
C MET A 265 12.05 -15.02 17.59
N LEU A 266 12.23 -16.31 17.25
CA LEU A 266 11.86 -16.82 15.94
C LEU A 266 10.35 -16.69 15.69
N GLY A 267 9.52 -16.93 16.70
CA GLY A 267 8.08 -16.69 16.67
C GLY A 267 7.74 -15.22 16.33
N ASP A 268 8.33 -14.27 17.05
CA ASP A 268 8.09 -12.83 16.87
C ASP A 268 8.55 -12.34 15.48
N ILE A 269 9.76 -12.73 15.05
CA ILE A 269 10.29 -12.44 13.70
C ILE A 269 9.33 -12.96 12.64
N THR A 270 8.89 -14.20 12.81
CA THR A 270 8.04 -14.89 11.84
C THR A 270 6.66 -14.28 11.78
N GLN A 271 6.08 -13.90 12.92
CA GLN A 271 4.78 -13.23 12.98
C GLN A 271 4.84 -11.86 12.30
N VAL A 272 5.82 -11.03 12.64
CA VAL A 272 5.97 -9.67 12.08
C VAL A 272 6.23 -9.73 10.57
N TYR A 273 7.15 -10.60 10.14
CA TYR A 273 7.44 -10.80 8.72
C TYR A 273 6.24 -11.40 7.97
N GLY A 274 5.58 -12.41 8.55
CA GLY A 274 4.42 -13.07 7.95
C GLY A 274 3.25 -12.10 7.74
N GLN A 275 2.97 -11.24 8.72
CA GLN A 275 1.97 -10.17 8.58
C GLN A 275 2.35 -9.16 7.48
N ALA A 276 3.62 -8.78 7.40
CA ALA A 276 4.10 -7.89 6.35
C ALA A 276 3.97 -8.53 4.96
N LEU A 277 4.33 -9.81 4.82
CA LEU A 277 4.23 -10.55 3.57
C LEU A 277 2.78 -10.71 3.13
N VAL A 278 1.87 -11.05 4.05
CA VAL A 278 0.44 -11.10 3.81
C VAL A 278 -0.06 -9.76 3.25
N ARG A 279 0.28 -8.64 3.91
CA ARG A 279 -0.09 -7.30 3.42
C ARG A 279 0.42 -7.04 2.00
N GLN A 280 1.65 -7.47 1.68
CA GLN A 280 2.21 -7.30 0.34
C GLN A 280 1.49 -8.16 -0.71
N VAL A 281 1.12 -9.39 -0.38
CA VAL A 281 0.39 -10.27 -1.30
C VAL A 281 -1.04 -9.79 -1.51
N THR A 282 -1.73 -9.39 -0.44
CA THR A 282 -3.07 -8.78 -0.51
C THR A 282 -3.04 -7.53 -1.39
N SER A 283 -2.10 -6.62 -1.15
CA SER A 283 -1.90 -5.43 -1.98
C SER A 283 -1.59 -5.78 -3.44
N TYR A 284 -0.75 -6.78 -3.70
CA TYR A 284 -0.47 -7.22 -5.07
C TYR A 284 -1.72 -7.75 -5.78
N ALA A 285 -2.52 -8.58 -5.10
CA ALA A 285 -3.78 -9.10 -5.62
C ALA A 285 -4.80 -7.98 -5.92
N GLU A 286 -4.89 -6.97 -5.05
CA GLU A 286 -5.71 -5.77 -5.26
C GLU A 286 -5.26 -5.01 -6.52
N ILE A 287 -3.95 -4.82 -6.71
CA ILE A 287 -3.42 -4.11 -7.89
C ILE A 287 -3.74 -4.90 -9.17
N VAL A 288 -3.57 -6.23 -9.18
CA VAL A 288 -3.93 -7.09 -10.33
C VAL A 288 -5.41 -6.93 -10.66
N SER A 289 -6.27 -6.98 -9.64
CA SER A 289 -7.71 -6.87 -9.79
C SER A 289 -8.12 -5.53 -10.43
N ILE A 290 -7.54 -4.43 -9.97
CA ILE A 290 -7.77 -3.09 -10.53
C ILE A 290 -7.24 -3.01 -11.96
N TYR A 291 -6.12 -3.66 -12.27
CA TYR A 291 -5.55 -3.66 -13.63
C TYR A 291 -6.43 -4.40 -14.63
N ILE A 292 -7.01 -5.53 -14.24
CA ILE A 292 -7.95 -6.27 -15.10
C ILE A 292 -9.15 -5.37 -15.43
N LEU A 293 -9.70 -4.68 -14.42
CA LEU A 293 -10.77 -3.70 -14.63
C LEU A 293 -10.34 -2.52 -15.51
N TYR A 294 -9.09 -2.08 -15.38
CA TYR A 294 -8.51 -1.03 -16.21
C TYR A 294 -8.50 -1.45 -17.69
N ARG A 295 -7.98 -2.64 -17.99
CA ARG A 295 -7.93 -3.17 -19.36
C ARG A 295 -9.30 -3.29 -20.00
N THR A 296 -10.28 -3.80 -19.26
CA THR A 296 -11.66 -3.88 -19.77
C THR A 296 -12.25 -2.49 -20.05
N ALA A 297 -12.03 -1.52 -19.14
CA ALA A 297 -12.49 -0.16 -19.35
C ALA A 297 -11.78 0.52 -20.54
N HIS A 298 -10.48 0.25 -20.70
CA HIS A 298 -9.69 0.77 -21.80
C HIS A 298 -10.10 0.17 -23.15
N GLU A 299 -10.34 -1.14 -23.22
CA GLU A 299 -10.87 -1.84 -24.40
C GLU A 299 -12.21 -1.25 -24.83
N GLN A 300 -13.13 -1.05 -23.88
CA GLN A 300 -14.45 -0.49 -24.17
C GLN A 300 -14.40 0.98 -24.60
N THR A 301 -13.43 1.75 -24.11
CA THR A 301 -13.33 3.19 -24.38
C THR A 301 -12.54 3.50 -25.66
N PHE A 302 -11.47 2.74 -25.92
CA PHE A 302 -10.49 3.04 -26.97
C PHE A 302 -10.33 1.91 -28.00
N GLY A 303 -11.07 0.81 -27.88
CA GLY A 303 -11.01 -0.33 -28.82
C GLY A 303 -9.72 -1.17 -28.71
N LYS A 304 -8.89 -0.93 -27.68
CA LYS A 304 -7.65 -1.66 -27.41
C LYS A 304 -7.53 -1.93 -25.91
N GLU A 305 -7.03 -3.08 -25.52
CA GLU A 305 -6.95 -3.49 -24.11
C GLU A 305 -5.97 -2.62 -23.29
N GLN A 306 -4.88 -2.12 -23.88
CA GLN A 306 -3.90 -1.23 -23.24
C GLN A 306 -3.02 -0.52 -24.28
N GLU A 307 -2.30 0.53 -23.86
CA GLU A 307 -1.23 1.15 -24.65
C GLU A 307 0.13 0.61 -24.18
N VAL A 308 0.82 -0.17 -25.01
CA VAL A 308 2.17 -0.67 -24.68
C VAL A 308 3.12 0.51 -24.55
N ASN A 309 3.69 0.72 -23.35
CA ASN A 309 4.63 1.80 -23.14
C ASN A 309 6.03 1.43 -23.63
N GLU A 310 6.28 1.68 -24.93
CA GLU A 310 7.59 1.46 -25.55
C GLU A 310 8.70 2.35 -24.96
N TYR A 311 8.37 3.48 -24.32
CA TYR A 311 9.37 4.25 -23.59
C TYR A 311 9.85 3.49 -22.36
N MET A 312 8.99 2.80 -21.62
CA MET A 312 9.37 2.03 -20.44
C MET A 312 10.00 0.67 -20.80
N TYR A 313 9.47 0.00 -21.83
CA TYR A 313 9.76 -1.40 -22.14
C TYR A 313 10.44 -1.64 -23.49
N GLY A 314 10.74 -0.58 -24.25
CA GLY A 314 11.50 -0.67 -25.49
C GLY A 314 12.99 -0.91 -25.23
N ASN A 315 13.67 -1.47 -26.24
CA ASN A 315 15.10 -1.86 -26.19
C ASN A 315 16.10 -0.73 -25.89
N ASN A 316 15.64 0.53 -25.77
CA ASN A 316 16.50 1.69 -25.55
C ASN A 316 16.74 2.06 -24.08
N ASN A 317 16.15 1.33 -23.12
CA ASN A 317 16.34 1.57 -21.68
C ASN A 317 17.30 0.58 -20.99
N THR A 318 17.96 -0.31 -21.74
CA THR A 318 19.06 -1.14 -21.25
C THR A 318 20.39 -0.37 -21.26
N ILE A 319 20.49 0.73 -20.51
CA ILE A 319 21.76 1.29 -20.04
C ILE A 319 21.63 1.69 -18.59
#